data_AF-A0A225DC89-F1
#
_entry.id   AF-A0A225DC89-F1
#
_cell.length_a   1.000
_cell.length_b   1.000
_cell.length_c   1.000
_cell.angle_alpha   90.00
_cell.angle_beta   90.00
_cell.angle_gamma   90.00
#
_symmetry.space_group_name_H-M   'P 1'
#
loop_
_entity.id
_entity.type
_entity.pdbx_description
1 polymer ?
#
loop_
_entity_poly.entity_id
_entity_poly.type
_entity_poly.pdbx_seq_one_letter_code
_entity_poly.pdbx_strand_id
1 'polypeptide(L)'
;MVDLPPVLRHVTHHRRHTLTCPHGQAATTAAPVPDAATGYGPRVQAVAAYLSAAGRLGKRGVRQFFDDVCDIPISLGTVSHLEHQTSQALDARSTRPPSRTPAGTTRTSTRPGGRRPRRRPGCGWP
;
A
#
# COMPACT_ATOMS: atom_id res chain seq x y z
N MET A 1 33.14 12.91 -2.08
CA MET A 1 32.11 12.24 -2.91
C MET A 1 31.15 11.55 -1.95
N VAL A 2 29.85 11.75 -2.12
CA VAL A 2 28.79 11.11 -1.31
C VAL A 2 28.00 10.20 -2.25
N ASP A 3 27.74 8.96 -1.83
CA ASP A 3 27.10 7.92 -2.63
C ASP A 3 26.00 7.20 -1.83
N LEU A 4 25.11 6.48 -2.52
CA LEU A 4 24.06 5.68 -1.89
C LEU A 4 24.61 4.35 -1.35
N PRO A 5 24.06 3.84 -0.23
CA PRO A 5 24.44 2.54 0.27
C PRO A 5 23.95 1.40 -0.65
N PRO A 6 24.70 0.29 -0.75
CA PRO A 6 24.39 -0.80 -1.68
C PRO A 6 23.16 -1.64 -1.30
N VAL A 7 22.72 -1.61 -0.03
CA VAL A 7 21.53 -2.33 0.41
C VAL A 7 20.64 -1.39 1.23
N LEU A 8 19.55 -0.94 0.62
CA LEU A 8 18.54 -0.11 1.28
C LEU A 8 17.46 -0.94 2.00
N ARG A 9 17.40 -2.25 1.76
CA ARG A 9 16.38 -3.14 2.34
C ARG A 9 16.90 -3.96 3.52
N HIS A 10 16.12 -3.99 4.59
CA HIS A 10 16.32 -4.89 5.73
C HIS A 10 15.01 -5.63 5.99
N VAL A 11 15.06 -6.97 5.99
CA VAL A 11 13.87 -7.82 6.12
C VAL A 11 13.97 -8.64 7.40
N THR A 12 12.97 -8.48 8.28
CA THR A 12 12.86 -9.24 9.54
C THR A 12 11.80 -10.32 9.38
N HIS A 13 12.20 -11.58 9.53
CA HIS A 13 11.30 -12.72 9.47
C HIS A 13 10.70 -13.03 10.86
N HIS A 14 9.40 -12.79 11.02
CA HIS A 14 8.67 -13.18 12.22
C HIS A 14 8.05 -14.57 12.06
N ARG A 15 8.42 -15.52 12.94
CA ARG A 15 7.80 -16.86 13.00
C ARG A 15 6.75 -16.90 14.10
N ARG A 16 5.58 -17.46 13.79
CA ARG A 16 4.52 -17.72 14.77
C ARG A 16 4.56 -19.20 15.15
N HIS A 17 4.64 -19.47 16.44
CA HIS A 17 4.58 -20.82 16.98
C HIS A 17 3.15 -21.14 17.39
N THR A 18 2.71 -22.35 17.04
CA THR A 18 1.47 -22.95 17.53
C THR A 18 1.85 -24.06 18.48
N LEU A 19 1.38 -23.98 19.71
CA LEU A 19 1.62 -24.99 20.75
C LEU A 19 0.30 -25.68 21.10
N THR A 20 0.35 -26.99 21.27
CA THR A 20 -0.77 -27.80 21.76
C THR A 20 -0.56 -28.07 23.24
N CYS A 21 -1.57 -27.80 24.06
CA CYS A 21 -1.50 -28.13 25.48
C CYS A 21 -1.62 -29.66 25.66
N PRO A 22 -0.72 -30.32 26.41
CA PRO A 22 -0.81 -31.76 26.65
C PRO A 22 -2.04 -32.16 27.49
N HIS A 23 -2.61 -31.22 28.27
CA HIS A 23 -3.78 -31.45 29.13
C HIS A 23 -5.13 -31.17 28.46
N GLY A 24 -5.14 -30.42 27.38
CA GLY A 24 -6.35 -30.13 26.62
C GLY A 24 -5.93 -29.88 25.20
N GLN A 25 -6.44 -30.67 24.25
CA GLN A 25 -6.02 -30.69 22.84
C GLN A 25 -6.26 -29.38 22.07
N ALA A 26 -6.46 -28.24 22.75
CA ALA A 26 -6.54 -26.92 22.19
C ALA A 26 -5.15 -26.46 21.70
N ALA A 27 -5.08 -26.14 20.41
CA ALA A 27 -3.94 -25.48 19.81
C ALA A 27 -4.01 -23.97 20.06
N THR A 28 -2.99 -23.39 20.68
CA THR A 28 -2.86 -21.95 20.87
C THR A 28 -1.78 -21.42 19.94
N THR A 29 -2.12 -20.45 19.10
CA THR A 29 -1.18 -19.79 18.17
C THR A 29 -0.84 -18.41 18.69
N ALA A 30 0.45 -18.08 18.76
CA ALA A 30 0.89 -16.74 19.17
C ALA A 30 0.26 -15.65 18.30
N ALA A 31 -0.11 -14.52 18.91
CA ALA A 31 -0.63 -13.35 18.18
C ALA A 31 0.41 -12.84 17.15
N PRO A 32 -0.03 -12.28 16.02
CA PRO A 32 0.90 -11.68 15.05
C PRO A 32 1.60 -10.47 15.66
N VAL A 33 2.87 -10.26 15.31
CA VAL A 33 3.61 -9.06 15.69
C VAL A 33 2.98 -7.86 14.98
N PRO A 34 2.63 -6.77 15.68
CA PRO A 34 1.97 -5.61 15.09
C PRO A 34 2.71 -5.06 13.86
N ASP A 35 4.03 -5.01 13.93
CA ASP A 35 4.90 -4.50 12.86
C ASP A 35 4.93 -5.40 11.61
N ALA A 36 4.55 -6.67 11.75
CA ALA A 36 4.51 -7.64 10.66
C ALA A 36 3.13 -7.72 9.99
N ALA A 37 2.10 -7.05 10.52
CA ALA A 37 0.73 -7.21 10.08
C ALA A 37 0.49 -6.70 8.63
N THR A 38 1.18 -5.63 8.23
CA THR A 38 1.07 -5.02 6.89
C THR A 38 2.15 -5.50 5.92
N GLY A 39 3.18 -6.19 6.42
CA GLY A 39 4.35 -6.63 5.66
C GLY A 39 5.37 -5.54 5.32
N TYR A 40 5.04 -4.26 5.59
CA TYR A 40 5.92 -3.12 5.33
C TYR A 40 6.00 -2.22 6.56
N GLY A 41 7.22 -1.89 6.97
CA GLY A 41 7.46 -1.05 8.13
C GLY A 41 7.06 0.42 7.92
N PRO A 42 6.99 1.21 9.01
CA PRO A 42 6.54 2.61 8.99
C PRO A 42 7.40 3.52 8.11
N ARG A 43 8.69 3.20 7.92
CA ARG A 43 9.58 3.96 7.02
C ARG A 43 9.17 3.83 5.56
N VAL A 44 8.80 2.63 5.11
CA VAL A 44 8.34 2.39 3.73
C VAL A 44 7.03 3.14 3.49
N GLN A 45 6.11 3.09 4.45
CA GLN A 45 4.87 3.84 4.40
C GLN A 45 5.11 5.36 4.30
N ALA A 46 6.00 5.92 5.12
CA ALA A 46 6.33 7.33 5.10
C ALA A 46 6.95 7.79 3.77
N VAL A 47 7.89 7.00 3.22
CA VAL A 47 8.51 7.30 1.92
C VAL A 47 7.48 7.21 0.80
N ALA A 48 6.62 6.18 0.79
CA ALA A 48 5.55 6.07 -0.21
C ALA A 48 4.61 7.29 -0.18
N ALA A 49 4.16 7.69 1.01
CA ALA A 49 3.31 8.86 1.16
C ALA A 49 4.01 10.17 0.76
N TYR A 50 5.29 10.32 1.09
CA TYR A 50 6.09 11.47 0.68
C TYR A 50 6.22 11.56 -0.85
N LEU A 51 6.55 10.46 -1.50
CA LEU A 51 6.69 10.39 -2.96
C LEU A 51 5.37 10.68 -3.68
N SER A 52 4.25 10.19 -3.15
CA SER A 52 2.93 10.46 -3.72
C SER A 52 2.46 11.91 -3.48
N ALA A 53 2.62 12.44 -2.26
CA ALA A 53 2.09 13.75 -1.88
C ALA A 53 3.02 14.91 -2.30
N ALA A 54 4.29 14.85 -1.89
CA ALA A 54 5.26 15.90 -2.17
C ALA A 54 5.93 15.68 -3.54
N GLY A 55 6.32 14.44 -3.84
CA GLY A 55 6.92 14.08 -5.13
C GLY A 55 5.94 14.07 -6.31
N ARG A 56 4.62 14.15 -6.05
CA ARG A 56 3.53 14.06 -7.03
C ARG A 56 3.65 12.86 -7.98
N LEU A 57 4.34 11.81 -7.56
CA LEU A 57 4.47 10.61 -8.35
C LEU A 57 3.13 9.87 -8.35
N GLY A 58 2.71 9.43 -9.54
CA GLY A 58 1.61 8.48 -9.62
C GLY A 58 2.02 7.13 -9.01
N LYS A 59 1.04 6.29 -8.69
CA LYS A 59 1.24 4.96 -8.07
C LYS A 59 2.27 4.08 -8.79
N ARG A 60 2.34 4.19 -10.13
CA ARG A 60 3.34 3.49 -10.96
C ARG A 60 4.75 4.03 -10.75
N GLY A 61 4.91 5.35 -10.62
CA GLY A 61 6.20 5.98 -10.35
C GLY A 61 6.72 5.64 -8.95
N VAL A 62 5.83 5.61 -7.95
CA VAL A 62 6.19 5.17 -6.59
C VAL A 62 6.63 3.71 -6.59
N ARG A 63 5.89 2.81 -7.25
CA ARG A 63 6.30 1.42 -7.43
C ARG A 63 7.69 1.33 -8.07
N GLN A 64 7.91 2.07 -9.17
CA GLN A 64 9.18 2.02 -9.90
C GLN A 64 10.35 2.49 -9.03
N PHE A 65 10.16 3.55 -8.25
CA PHE A 65 11.17 4.03 -7.30
C PHE A 65 11.57 2.96 -6.28
N PHE A 66 10.60 2.25 -5.71
CA PHE A 66 10.88 1.18 -4.74
C PHE A 66 11.60 -0.01 -5.38
N ASP A 67 11.31 -0.33 -6.64
CA ASP A 67 11.96 -1.40 -7.38
C ASP A 67 13.42 -1.03 -7.72
N ASP A 68 13.61 0.14 -8.35
CA ASP A 68 14.92 0.55 -8.90
C ASP A 68 15.90 1.03 -7.83
N VAL A 69 15.42 1.79 -6.84
CA VAL A 69 16.29 2.41 -5.84
C VAL A 69 16.36 1.56 -4.60
N CYS A 70 15.22 1.09 -4.09
CA CYS A 70 15.18 0.38 -2.82
C CYS A 70 15.33 -1.15 -2.94
N ASP A 71 15.25 -1.72 -4.15
CA ASP A 71 15.20 -3.17 -4.39
C ASP A 71 14.06 -3.84 -3.57
N ILE A 72 12.91 -3.16 -3.50
CA ILE A 72 11.72 -3.63 -2.77
C ILE A 72 10.60 -3.89 -3.80
N PRO A 73 10.20 -5.16 -4.01
CA PRO A 73 9.13 -5.49 -4.94
C PRO A 73 7.77 -5.11 -4.32
N ILE A 74 7.19 -4.00 -4.79
CA ILE A 74 5.89 -3.50 -4.30
C ILE A 74 4.82 -3.60 -5.39
N SER A 75 3.62 -4.05 -5.01
CA SER A 75 2.45 -4.05 -5.91
C SER A 75 1.76 -2.68 -5.91
N LEU A 76 1.07 -2.32 -7.00
CA LEU A 76 0.27 -1.09 -7.05
C LEU A 76 -0.85 -1.05 -5.99
N GLY A 77 -1.38 -2.23 -5.61
CA GLY A 77 -2.36 -2.36 -4.55
C GLY A 77 -1.76 -2.02 -3.19
N THR A 78 -0.54 -2.48 -2.93
CA THR A 78 0.22 -2.14 -1.72
C THR A 78 0.51 -0.64 -1.63
N VAL A 79 0.95 0.00 -2.72
CA VAL A 79 1.14 1.47 -2.74
C VAL A 79 -0.15 2.19 -2.36
N SER A 80 -1.28 1.78 -2.95
CA SER A 80 -2.59 2.35 -2.64
C SER A 80 -2.99 2.13 -1.17
N HIS A 81 -2.65 0.96 -0.61
CA HIS A 81 -2.92 0.64 0.78
C HIS A 81 -2.09 1.51 1.73
N LEU A 82 -0.79 1.67 1.48
CA LEU A 82 0.11 2.51 2.28
C LEU A 82 -0.31 4.00 2.24
N GLU A 83 -0.72 4.49 1.08
CA GLU A 83 -1.30 5.84 0.93
C GLU A 83 -2.54 5.98 1.82
N HIS A 84 -3.47 5.02 1.75
CA HIS A 84 -4.70 5.06 2.52
C HIS A 84 -4.46 5.01 4.04
N GLN A 85 -3.56 4.12 4.49
CA GLN A 85 -3.18 4.04 5.89
C GLN A 85 -2.56 5.36 6.38
N THR A 86 -1.79 6.04 5.53
CA THR A 86 -1.20 7.33 5.88
C THR A 86 -2.27 8.41 5.97
N SER A 87 -3.22 8.45 5.04
CA SER A 87 -4.37 9.37 5.12
C SER A 87 -5.17 9.15 6.41
N GLN A 88 -5.50 7.91 6.74
CA GLN A 88 -6.22 7.58 7.99
C GLN A 88 -5.44 8.01 9.24
N ALA A 89 -4.12 7.80 9.27
CA ALA A 89 -3.27 8.22 10.39
C ALA A 89 -3.20 9.75 10.53
N LEU A 90 -3.19 10.48 9.41
CA LEU A 90 -3.21 11.93 9.39
C LEU A 90 -4.58 12.49 9.80
N ASP A 91 -5.67 11.89 9.31
CA ASP A 91 -7.05 12.27 9.66
C ASP A 91 -7.30 12.11 11.17
N ALA A 92 -6.83 10.99 11.75
CA ALA A 92 -6.91 10.75 13.19
C ALA A 92 -6.16 11.81 14.00
N ARG A 93 -5.08 12.38 13.45
CA ARG A 93 -4.28 13.43 14.09
C ARG A 93 -4.86 14.83 13.84
N SER A 94 -5.53 15.05 12.71
CA SER A 94 -6.12 16.32 12.35
C SER A 94 -7.48 16.51 13.04
N THR A 95 -7.48 16.70 14.35
CA THR A 95 -8.65 17.26 15.08
C THR A 95 -8.77 18.77 14.83
N ARG A 96 -8.48 19.24 13.62
CA ARG A 96 -8.76 20.62 13.21
C ARG A 96 -10.07 20.59 12.43
N PRO A 97 -11.14 21.27 12.89
CA PRO A 97 -12.37 21.36 12.11
C PRO A 97 -12.03 21.94 10.73
N PRO A 98 -12.59 21.39 9.63
CA PRO A 98 -12.28 21.87 8.29
C PRO A 98 -12.61 23.36 8.22
N SER A 99 -11.61 24.20 7.94
CA SER A 99 -11.84 25.61 7.68
C SER A 99 -12.69 25.70 6.42
N ARG A 100 -13.90 26.26 6.55
CA ARG A 100 -14.80 26.56 5.42
C ARG A 100 -14.04 27.36 4.37
N THR A 101 -13.57 26.69 3.34
CA THR A 101 -13.08 27.33 2.13
C THR A 101 -14.26 27.35 1.16
N PRO A 102 -14.65 28.51 0.59
CA PRO A 102 -15.74 28.55 -0.38
C PRO A 102 -15.39 27.64 -1.56
N ALA A 103 -16.29 26.72 -1.87
CA ALA A 103 -16.12 25.71 -2.90
C ALA A 103 -15.98 26.38 -4.27
N GLY A 104 -14.74 26.48 -4.77
CA GLY A 104 -14.49 26.71 -6.18
C GLY A 104 -14.85 25.44 -6.95
N THR A 105 -15.95 25.48 -7.71
CA THR A 105 -16.41 24.39 -8.58
C THR A 105 -15.36 24.07 -9.64
N THR A 106 -14.42 23.19 -9.30
CA THR A 106 -13.51 22.58 -10.29
C THR A 106 -14.14 21.28 -10.75
N ARG A 107 -14.87 21.32 -11.87
CA ARG A 107 -15.34 20.12 -12.58
C ARG A 107 -14.13 19.35 -13.10
N THR A 108 -13.61 18.43 -12.30
CA THR A 108 -12.68 17.40 -12.80
C THR A 108 -13.53 16.33 -13.47
N SER A 109 -13.59 16.34 -14.81
CA SER A 109 -14.25 15.30 -15.59
C SER A 109 -13.39 14.03 -15.61
N THR A 110 -13.52 13.20 -14.59
CA THR A 110 -12.95 11.86 -14.63
C THR A 110 -13.80 11.03 -15.61
N ARG A 111 -13.26 10.70 -16.79
CA ARG A 111 -13.89 9.71 -17.68
C ARG A 111 -13.94 8.36 -16.95
N PRO A 112 -15.11 7.79 -16.64
CA PRO A 112 -15.15 6.42 -16.16
C PRO A 112 -14.71 5.51 -17.31
N GLY A 113 -13.65 4.74 -17.10
CA GLY A 113 -13.15 3.77 -18.07
C GLY A 113 -14.24 2.73 -18.37
N GLY A 114 -14.90 2.87 -19.52
CA GLY A 114 -15.90 1.92 -19.98
C GLY A 114 -15.27 0.54 -20.22
N ARG A 115 -15.86 -0.50 -19.62
CA ARG A 115 -15.55 -1.89 -19.98
C ARG A 115 -15.96 -2.10 -21.44
N ARG A 116 -15.00 -2.46 -22.30
CA ARG A 116 -15.31 -2.95 -23.65
C ARG A 116 -16.07 -4.28 -23.53
N PRO A 117 -17.21 -4.46 -24.21
CA PRO A 117 -17.89 -5.74 -24.22
C PRO A 117 -17.02 -6.79 -24.92
N ARG A 118 -16.86 -7.96 -24.29
CA ARG A 118 -16.22 -9.13 -24.92
C ARG A 118 -17.07 -9.53 -26.13
N ARG A 119 -16.49 -9.47 -27.34
CA ARG A 119 -17.08 -10.10 -28.53
C ARG A 119 -17.20 -11.60 -28.25
N ARG A 120 -18.43 -12.13 -28.36
CA ARG A 120 -18.67 -13.57 -28.44
C ARG A 120 -18.00 -14.10 -29.72
N PRO A 121 -17.20 -15.17 -29.68
CA PRO A 121 -16.83 -15.87 -30.91
C PRO A 121 -18.08 -16.48 -31.52
N GLY A 122 -18.27 -16.24 -32.82
CA GLY A 122 -19.45 -16.62 -33.57
C GLY A 122 -19.65 -18.12 -33.63
N CYS A 123 -20.91 -18.52 -33.58
CA CYS A 123 -21.35 -19.85 -33.99
C CYS A 123 -21.25 -19.90 -35.52
N GLY A 124 -20.20 -20.52 -36.06
CA GLY A 124 -20.15 -20.96 -37.44
C GLY A 124 -20.73 -22.37 -37.53
N TRP A 125 -21.87 -22.51 -38.21
CA TRP A 125 -22.32 -23.78 -38.79
C TRP A 125 -21.45 -24.08 -40.02
N PRO A 126 -21.09 -25.35 -40.27
CA PRO A 126 -21.96 -26.22 -41.05
C PRO A 126 -22.34 -27.54 -40.37
#